data_AF-A0A2I0NGW3-F1
#
_entry.id   AF-A0A2I0NGW3-F1
#
_cell.length_a   1.000
_cell.length_b   1.000
_cell.length_c   1.000
_cell.angle_alpha   90.00
_cell.angle_beta   90.00
_cell.angle_gamma   90.00
#
_symmetry.space_group_name_H-M   'P 1'
#
loop_
_entity.id
_entity.type
_entity.pdbx_description
1 polymer ?
#
loop_
_entity_poly.entity_id
_entity_poly.type
_entity_poly.pdbx_seq_one_letter_code
_entity_poly.pdbx_strand_id
1 'polypeptide(L)'
;MGKILSEEERRHLLEKLDSKIVATRFMTLKYISSTINLEKVDFARMDMEIPEFTKSLMRIIEHLATKDTEEMVKNEANICMGNLKKKIDPTLMRDVPMCASCGERLVVSYRFCTKCGTNVKGQKWLSTYKACEKCQSPIDTKWNNCSNCGNQLIQKTDVPKECNFCKNKIDPKWIMCPFCGSKLKLVAGN
;
A
#
# COMPACT_ATOMS: atom_id res chain seq x y z
N MET A 1 23.72 1.47 14.99
CA MET A 1 23.07 2.11 13.83
C MET A 1 23.30 1.22 12.64
N GLY A 2 22.23 0.78 11.95
CA GLY A 2 22.34 -0.11 10.80
C GLY A 2 23.06 0.55 9.63
N LYS A 3 23.64 -0.25 8.74
CA LYS A 3 24.27 0.28 7.52
C LYS A 3 23.23 0.57 6.44
N ILE A 4 23.53 1.53 5.56
CA ILE A 4 22.87 1.63 4.25
C ILE A 4 23.54 0.60 3.32
N LEU A 5 22.73 -0.09 2.52
CA LEU A 5 23.24 -1.02 1.51
C LEU A 5 23.91 -0.25 0.37
N SER A 6 25.05 -0.76 -0.11
CA SER A 6 25.70 -0.22 -1.32
C SER A 6 24.79 -0.39 -2.54
N GLU A 7 25.07 0.33 -3.63
CA GLU A 7 24.34 0.15 -4.89
C GLU A 7 24.36 -1.30 -5.38
N GLU A 8 25.52 -1.96 -5.29
CA GLU A 8 25.67 -3.35 -5.69
C GLU A 8 24.90 -4.32 -4.79
N GLU A 9 24.92 -4.09 -3.47
CA GLU A 9 24.12 -4.87 -2.52
C GLU A 9 22.62 -4.74 -2.80
N ARG A 10 22.15 -3.52 -3.10
CA ARG A 10 20.75 -3.25 -3.45
C ARG A 10 20.35 -3.96 -4.73
N ARG A 11 21.17 -3.86 -5.79
CA ARG A 11 20.94 -4.52 -7.08
C ARG A 11 20.82 -6.04 -6.91
N HIS A 12 21.81 -6.65 -6.25
CA HIS A 12 21.80 -8.09 -6.00
C HIS A 12 20.63 -8.55 -5.14
N LEU A 13 20.21 -7.73 -4.17
CA LEU A 13 19.06 -8.07 -3.34
C LEU A 13 17.77 -8.14 -4.17
N LEU A 14 17.56 -7.20 -5.11
CA LEU A 14 16.41 -7.23 -6.03
C LEU A 14 16.48 -8.42 -7.00
N GLU A 15 17.65 -8.67 -7.61
CA GLU A 15 17.86 -9.80 -8.53
C GLU A 15 17.57 -11.15 -7.87
N LYS A 16 17.99 -11.33 -6.61
CA LYS A 16 17.75 -12.57 -5.87
C LYS A 16 16.28 -12.78 -5.51
N LEU A 17 15.52 -11.71 -5.27
CA LEU A 17 14.08 -11.80 -5.05
C LEU A 17 13.32 -12.16 -6.33
N ASP A 18 13.82 -11.76 -7.50
CA ASP A 18 13.24 -12.10 -8.82
C ASP A 18 13.78 -13.43 -9.40
N SER A 19 14.67 -14.10 -8.68
CA SER A 19 15.27 -15.36 -9.12
C SER A 19 14.21 -16.44 -9.37
N LYS A 20 14.35 -17.21 -10.45
CA LYS A 20 13.51 -18.39 -10.72
C LYS A 20 13.70 -19.50 -9.67
N ILE A 21 14.80 -19.48 -8.93
CA ILE A 21 15.13 -20.49 -7.91
C ILE A 21 14.38 -20.18 -6.61
N VAL A 22 13.47 -21.07 -6.22
CA VAL A 22 12.63 -20.96 -5.01
C VAL A 22 13.46 -20.68 -3.76
N ALA A 23 14.52 -21.47 -3.55
CA ALA A 23 15.40 -21.34 -2.40
C ALA A 23 16.08 -19.96 -2.34
N THR A 24 16.47 -19.39 -3.49
CA THR A 24 17.10 -18.06 -3.55
C THR A 24 16.14 -16.97 -3.08
N ARG A 25 14.90 -16.96 -3.59
CA ARG A 25 13.89 -15.98 -3.17
C ARG A 25 13.58 -16.12 -1.68
N PHE A 26 13.33 -17.35 -1.22
CA PHE A 26 13.02 -17.65 0.17
C PHE A 26 14.14 -17.20 1.12
N MET A 27 15.39 -17.56 0.84
CA MET A 27 16.53 -17.17 1.67
C MET A 27 16.77 -15.66 1.65
N THR A 28 16.46 -14.99 0.55
CA THR A 28 16.58 -13.52 0.45
C THR A 28 15.53 -12.83 1.31
N LEU A 29 14.29 -13.32 1.32
CA LEU A 29 13.24 -12.82 2.23
C LEU A 29 13.61 -13.02 3.70
N LYS A 30 14.13 -14.21 4.06
CA LYS A 30 14.66 -14.50 5.40
C LYS A 30 15.79 -13.56 5.79
N TYR A 31 16.71 -13.31 4.88
CA TYR A 31 17.82 -12.38 5.08
C TYR A 31 17.31 -10.96 5.38
N ILE A 32 16.38 -10.44 4.56
CA ILE A 32 15.78 -9.11 4.76
C ILE A 32 15.13 -9.05 6.15
N SER A 33 14.23 -9.99 6.48
CA SER A 33 13.58 -10.07 7.79
C SER A 33 14.59 -10.10 8.95
N SER A 34 15.66 -10.90 8.82
CA SER A 34 16.71 -11.00 9.83
C SER A 34 17.47 -9.67 9.99
N THR A 35 17.84 -9.01 8.89
CA THR A 35 18.56 -7.73 8.96
C THR A 35 17.71 -6.59 9.51
N ILE A 36 16.38 -6.62 9.31
CA ILE A 36 15.44 -5.69 9.94
C ILE A 36 15.40 -5.94 11.46
N ASN A 37 15.20 -7.19 11.87
CA ASN A 37 15.04 -7.55 13.28
C ASN A 37 16.32 -7.34 14.10
N LEU A 38 17.48 -7.57 13.48
CA LEU A 38 18.80 -7.36 14.10
C LEU A 38 19.32 -5.93 13.89
N GLU A 39 18.53 -5.04 13.28
CA GLU A 39 18.88 -3.65 12.97
C GLU A 39 20.23 -3.49 12.24
N LYS A 40 20.60 -4.50 11.43
CA LYS A 40 21.85 -4.52 10.67
C LYS A 40 21.80 -3.58 9.47
N VAL A 41 20.61 -3.40 8.89
CA VAL A 41 20.36 -2.57 7.72
C VAL A 41 19.32 -1.51 8.06
N ASP A 42 19.60 -0.25 7.73
CA ASP A 42 18.72 0.87 8.04
C ASP A 42 17.77 1.17 6.86
N PHE A 43 16.69 0.41 6.80
CA PHE A 43 15.65 0.59 5.77
C PHE A 43 14.88 1.90 5.91
N ALA A 44 14.77 2.47 7.11
CA ALA A 44 14.12 3.76 7.32
C ALA A 44 14.92 4.88 6.66
N ARG A 45 16.24 4.87 6.89
CA ARG A 45 17.15 5.84 6.27
C ARG A 45 17.22 5.66 4.75
N MET A 46 17.28 4.41 4.26
CA MET A 46 17.21 4.15 2.82
C MET A 46 15.90 4.59 2.18
N ASP A 47 14.78 4.53 2.90
CA ASP A 47 13.50 5.01 2.37
C ASP A 47 13.46 6.52 2.18
N MET A 48 14.13 7.26 3.07
CA MET A 48 14.27 8.72 2.95
C MET A 48 15.28 9.12 1.87
N GLU A 49 16.45 8.49 1.85
CA GLU A 49 17.56 8.88 0.97
C GLU A 49 17.45 8.27 -0.44
N ILE A 50 16.85 7.08 -0.56
CA ILE A 50 16.79 6.31 -1.81
C ILE A 50 15.43 5.61 -2.00
N PRO A 51 14.32 6.38 -2.06
CA PRO A 51 12.97 5.83 -2.07
C PRO A 51 12.66 4.93 -3.28
N GLU A 52 13.35 5.08 -4.40
CA GLU A 52 13.16 4.25 -5.60
C GLU A 52 13.52 2.78 -5.33
N PHE A 53 14.57 2.57 -4.53
CA PHE A 53 14.98 1.23 -4.14
C PHE A 53 13.96 0.59 -3.20
N THR A 54 13.56 1.30 -2.14
CA THR A 54 12.61 0.76 -1.15
C THR A 54 11.24 0.49 -1.77
N LYS A 55 10.77 1.33 -2.70
CA LYS A 55 9.58 1.08 -3.51
C LYS A 55 9.70 -0.18 -4.36
N SER A 56 10.82 -0.35 -5.09
CA SER A 56 11.04 -1.53 -5.93
C SER A 56 11.09 -2.80 -5.09
N LEU A 57 11.79 -2.75 -3.97
CA LEU A 57 11.86 -3.83 -2.99
C LEU A 57 10.46 -4.23 -2.50
N MET A 58 9.65 -3.26 -2.09
CA MET A 58 8.28 -3.50 -1.63
C MET A 58 7.38 -4.10 -2.70
N ARG A 59 7.45 -3.60 -3.95
CA ARG A 59 6.66 -4.12 -5.07
C ARG A 59 6.99 -5.58 -5.37
N ILE A 60 8.27 -5.94 -5.39
CA ILE A 60 8.69 -7.34 -5.62
C ILE A 60 8.20 -8.23 -4.48
N ILE A 61 8.37 -7.81 -3.22
CA ILE A 61 7.93 -8.61 -2.07
C ILE A 61 6.39 -8.77 -2.07
N GLU A 62 5.63 -7.73 -2.42
CA GLU A 62 4.17 -7.81 -2.54
C GLU A 62 3.74 -8.74 -3.68
N HIS A 63 4.45 -8.70 -4.81
CA HIS A 63 4.24 -9.64 -5.91
C HIS A 63 4.48 -11.08 -5.44
N LEU A 64 5.59 -11.36 -4.75
CA LEU A 64 5.87 -12.69 -4.20
C LEU A 64 4.80 -13.13 -3.19
N ALA A 65 4.35 -12.23 -2.32
CA ALA A 65 3.32 -12.51 -1.31
C ALA A 65 1.96 -12.90 -1.92
N THR A 66 1.66 -12.44 -3.14
CA THR A 66 0.34 -12.59 -3.77
C THR A 66 0.34 -13.52 -4.99
N LYS A 67 1.47 -13.68 -5.68
CA LYS A 67 1.57 -14.33 -7.00
C LYS A 67 2.60 -15.45 -7.10
N ASP A 68 3.50 -15.64 -6.13
CA ASP A 68 4.47 -16.75 -6.19
C ASP A 68 3.72 -18.11 -6.25
N THR A 69 4.29 -19.12 -6.90
CA THR A 69 3.67 -20.44 -6.98
C THR A 69 3.80 -21.21 -5.67
N GLU A 70 4.87 -20.93 -4.91
CA GLU A 70 5.22 -21.67 -3.72
C GLU A 70 4.67 -21.02 -2.46
N GLU A 71 3.82 -21.75 -1.74
CA GLU A 71 3.13 -21.22 -0.55
C GLU A 71 4.11 -20.82 0.56
N MET A 72 5.23 -21.54 0.71
CA MET A 72 6.29 -21.17 1.64
C MET A 72 6.92 -19.81 1.33
N VAL A 73 7.05 -19.45 0.04
CA VAL A 73 7.60 -18.17 -0.38
C VAL A 73 6.59 -17.05 -0.13
N LYS A 74 5.30 -17.28 -0.43
CA LYS A 74 4.24 -16.31 -0.12
C LYS A 74 4.18 -16.00 1.38
N ASN A 75 4.23 -17.03 2.22
CA ASN A 75 4.19 -16.87 3.67
C ASN A 75 5.39 -16.06 4.18
N GLU A 76 6.59 -16.39 3.72
CA GLU A 76 7.79 -15.63 4.09
C GLU A 76 7.77 -14.20 3.56
N ALA A 77 7.23 -13.98 2.36
CA ALA A 77 7.07 -12.66 1.77
C ALA A 77 6.09 -11.80 2.58
N ASN A 78 4.99 -12.36 3.06
CA ASN A 78 4.05 -11.66 3.95
C ASN A 78 4.70 -11.25 5.28
N ILE A 79 5.51 -12.13 5.88
CA ILE A 79 6.27 -11.83 7.11
C ILE A 79 7.27 -10.69 6.83
N CYS A 80 8.06 -10.84 5.78
CA CYS A 80 9.06 -9.85 5.36
C CYS A 80 8.41 -8.48 5.10
N MET A 81 7.30 -8.47 4.36
CA MET A 81 6.51 -7.26 4.08
C MET A 81 6.00 -6.60 5.37
N GLY A 82 5.50 -7.39 6.31
CA GLY A 82 5.03 -6.88 7.61
C GLY A 82 6.16 -6.23 8.43
N ASN A 83 7.36 -6.81 8.41
CA ASN A 83 8.53 -6.24 9.10
C ASN A 83 9.03 -4.97 8.41
N LEU A 84 9.07 -4.97 7.09
CA LEU A 84 9.56 -3.85 6.29
C LEU A 84 8.63 -2.63 6.38
N LYS A 85 7.30 -2.85 6.35
CA LYS A 85 6.28 -1.79 6.55
C LYS A 85 6.37 -1.08 7.90
N LYS A 86 6.97 -1.70 8.92
CA LYS A 86 7.19 -1.05 10.23
C LYS A 86 8.39 -0.09 10.23
N LYS A 87 9.32 -0.25 9.29
CA LYS A 87 10.54 0.58 9.19
C LYS A 87 10.41 1.69 8.14
N ILE A 88 9.55 1.49 7.14
CA ILE A 88 9.38 2.41 6.01
C ILE A 88 8.16 3.31 6.22
N ASP A 89 8.24 4.56 5.77
CA ASP A 89 7.10 5.48 5.82
C ASP A 89 6.04 5.11 4.74
N PRO A 90 4.81 4.75 5.15
CA PRO A 90 3.73 4.43 4.22
C PRO A 90 3.28 5.63 3.36
N THR A 91 3.69 6.87 3.66
CA THR A 91 3.50 8.03 2.79
C THR A 91 4.46 8.01 1.60
N LEU A 92 5.69 7.52 1.79
CA LEU A 92 6.73 7.46 0.76
C LEU A 92 6.53 6.29 -0.20
N MET A 93 5.82 5.24 0.22
CA MET A 93 5.43 4.10 -0.64
C MET A 93 4.23 4.37 -1.57
N ARG A 94 3.46 5.44 -1.37
CA ARG A 94 2.34 5.73 -2.26
C ARG A 94 2.88 6.03 -3.65
N ASP A 95 2.19 5.55 -4.69
CA ASP A 95 2.29 6.15 -6.02
C ASP A 95 1.65 7.54 -5.93
N VAL A 96 2.42 8.46 -5.33
CA VAL A 96 2.14 9.89 -5.35
C VAL A 96 2.68 10.42 -6.66
N PRO A 97 1.89 11.24 -7.36
CA PRO A 97 2.34 11.84 -8.59
C PRO A 97 3.56 12.72 -8.34
N MET A 98 4.48 12.75 -9.29
CA MET A 98 5.64 13.62 -9.24
C MET A 98 5.43 14.82 -10.14
N CYS A 99 5.93 15.98 -9.70
CA CYS A 99 5.94 17.18 -10.51
C CYS A 99 6.81 16.95 -11.76
N ALA A 100 6.20 17.02 -12.94
CA ALA A 100 6.89 16.87 -14.22
C ALA A 100 8.03 17.88 -14.43
N SER A 101 8.02 19.01 -13.70
CA SER A 101 9.02 20.07 -13.82
C SER A 101 10.20 19.94 -12.87
N CYS A 102 10.01 19.40 -11.66
CA CYS A 102 11.08 19.39 -10.63
C CYS A 102 11.22 18.07 -9.86
N GLY A 103 10.43 17.05 -10.18
CA GLY A 103 10.46 15.75 -9.52
C GLY A 103 9.86 15.70 -8.12
N GLU A 104 9.36 16.82 -7.58
CA GLU A 104 8.78 16.85 -6.23
C GLU A 104 7.52 16.00 -6.14
N ARG A 105 7.33 15.31 -5.01
CA ARG A 105 6.10 14.55 -4.75
C ARG A 105 4.93 15.51 -4.58
N LEU A 106 3.80 15.18 -5.20
CA LEU A 106 2.59 15.98 -5.19
C LEU A 106 1.45 15.21 -4.53
N VAL A 107 0.58 15.96 -3.84
CA VAL A 107 -0.74 15.48 -3.50
C VAL A 107 -1.68 15.89 -4.62
N VAL A 108 -2.51 14.97 -5.09
CA VAL A 108 -3.42 15.19 -6.24
C VAL A 108 -4.39 16.37 -6.05
N SER A 109 -4.67 16.78 -4.82
CA SER A 109 -5.50 17.97 -4.52
C SER A 109 -4.77 19.31 -4.64
N TYR A 110 -3.45 19.33 -4.81
CA TYR A 110 -2.69 20.58 -4.88
C TYR A 110 -2.95 21.31 -6.21
N ARG A 111 -3.07 22.63 -6.13
CA ARG A 111 -3.19 23.49 -7.33
C ARG A 111 -1.82 23.77 -7.98
N PHE A 112 -0.78 23.89 -7.16
CA PHE A 112 0.58 24.21 -7.58
C PHE A 112 1.58 23.29 -6.85
N CYS A 113 2.71 23.00 -7.50
CA CYS A 113 3.83 22.33 -6.86
C CYS A 113 4.38 23.24 -5.76
N THR A 114 4.46 22.72 -4.53
CA THR A 114 4.94 23.47 -3.37
C THR A 114 6.44 23.81 -3.43
N LYS A 115 7.21 23.11 -4.27
CA LYS A 115 8.63 23.36 -4.47
C LYS A 115 8.96 24.31 -5.62
N CYS A 116 8.32 24.14 -6.79
CA CYS A 116 8.66 24.91 -7.99
C CYS A 116 7.55 25.83 -8.51
N GLY A 117 6.37 25.84 -7.87
CA GLY A 117 5.24 26.69 -8.28
C GLY A 117 4.51 26.25 -9.55
N THR A 118 4.99 25.23 -10.26
CA THR A 118 4.34 24.75 -11.49
C THR A 118 2.90 24.31 -11.23
N ASN A 119 1.99 24.72 -12.11
CA ASN A 119 0.59 24.34 -12.04
C ASN A 119 0.42 22.82 -12.20
N VAL A 120 -0.36 22.23 -11.30
CA VAL A 120 -0.59 20.79 -11.26
C VAL A 120 -1.60 20.36 -12.32
N LYS A 121 -2.64 21.16 -12.61
CA LYS A 121 -3.81 20.78 -13.42
C LYS A 121 -3.51 20.34 -14.88
N GLY A 122 -2.31 20.59 -15.40
CA GLY A 122 -1.91 20.22 -16.75
C GLY A 122 -0.99 18.99 -16.85
N GLN A 123 -0.69 18.33 -15.74
CA GLN A 123 0.25 17.20 -15.77
C GLN A 123 -0.43 15.90 -16.20
N LYS A 124 0.24 15.14 -17.08
CA LYS A 124 -0.30 13.93 -17.72
C LYS A 124 -0.82 12.88 -16.73
N TRP A 125 -0.21 12.76 -15.56
CA TRP A 125 -0.63 11.79 -14.55
C TRP A 125 -2.00 12.11 -13.92
N LEU A 126 -2.57 13.32 -14.07
CA LEU A 126 -3.89 13.61 -13.53
C LEU A 126 -4.97 12.70 -14.12
N SER A 127 -4.82 12.29 -15.37
CA SER A 127 -5.82 11.46 -16.05
C SER A 127 -5.94 10.04 -15.47
N THR A 128 -5.01 9.61 -14.60
CA THR A 128 -5.08 8.31 -13.94
C THR A 128 -5.89 8.34 -12.63
N TYR A 129 -6.31 9.52 -12.17
CA TYR A 129 -7.11 9.68 -10.97
C TYR A 129 -8.59 9.80 -11.30
N LYS A 130 -9.44 9.23 -10.44
CA LYS A 130 -10.90 9.45 -10.53
C LYS A 130 -11.21 10.92 -10.24
N ALA A 131 -12.26 11.44 -10.85
CA ALA A 131 -12.79 12.76 -10.54
C ALA A 131 -13.88 12.67 -9.47
N CYS A 132 -13.98 13.68 -8.61
CA CYS A 132 -15.10 13.83 -7.70
C CYS A 132 -16.37 14.09 -8.49
N GLU A 133 -17.42 13.29 -8.28
CA GLU A 133 -18.69 13.42 -8.99
C GLU A 133 -19.34 14.82 -8.81
N LYS A 134 -19.15 15.45 -7.65
CA LYS A 134 -19.74 16.76 -7.33
C LYS A 134 -18.97 17.95 -7.91
N CYS A 135 -17.64 17.92 -7.91
CA CYS A 135 -16.83 19.11 -8.25
C CYS A 135 -15.78 18.88 -9.33
N GLN A 136 -15.69 17.65 -9.86
CA GLN A 136 -14.76 17.23 -10.91
C GLN A 136 -13.27 17.35 -10.56
N SER A 137 -12.93 17.77 -9.33
CA SER A 137 -11.55 17.75 -8.85
C SER A 137 -11.05 16.30 -8.70
N PRO A 138 -9.79 16.01 -9.03
CA PRO A 138 -9.23 14.68 -8.93
C PRO A 138 -9.15 14.22 -7.47
N ILE A 139 -9.42 12.95 -7.23
CA ILE A 139 -9.50 12.33 -5.90
C ILE A 139 -8.66 11.07 -5.82
N ASP A 140 -8.10 10.82 -4.64
CA ASP A 140 -7.52 9.53 -4.28
C ASP A 140 -8.64 8.57 -3.85
N THR A 141 -8.57 7.31 -4.29
CA THR A 141 -9.61 6.30 -4.02
C THR A 141 -9.72 5.92 -2.54
N LYS A 142 -8.72 6.26 -1.72
CA LYS A 142 -8.72 6.00 -0.28
C LYS A 142 -9.29 7.16 0.54
N TRP A 143 -9.62 8.30 -0.09
CA TRP A 143 -10.17 9.44 0.64
C TRP A 143 -11.62 9.21 1.03
N ASN A 144 -11.96 9.49 2.29
CA ASN A 144 -13.36 9.45 2.75
C ASN A 144 -14.16 10.63 2.18
N ASN A 145 -13.53 11.80 2.03
CA ASN A 145 -14.15 13.04 1.60
C ASN A 145 -13.27 13.75 0.56
N CYS A 146 -13.90 14.44 -0.40
CA CYS A 146 -13.21 15.25 -1.38
C CYS A 146 -12.54 16.46 -0.72
N SER A 147 -11.22 16.60 -0.84
CA SER A 147 -10.49 17.73 -0.27
C SER A 147 -10.84 19.10 -0.88
N ASN A 148 -11.50 19.13 -2.04
CA ASN A 148 -11.87 20.38 -2.71
C ASN A 148 -13.30 20.85 -2.37
N CYS A 149 -14.28 19.94 -2.28
CA CYS A 149 -15.69 20.32 -2.07
C CYS A 149 -16.37 19.66 -0.86
N GLY A 150 -15.65 18.81 -0.12
CA GLY A 150 -16.18 18.10 1.04
C GLY A 150 -17.14 16.96 0.74
N ASN A 151 -17.42 16.65 -0.54
CA ASN A 151 -18.30 15.52 -0.91
C ASN A 151 -17.79 14.21 -0.31
N GLN A 152 -18.67 13.44 0.32
CA GLN A 152 -18.33 12.11 0.82
C GLN A 152 -18.08 11.17 -0.36
N LEU A 153 -16.89 10.57 -0.40
CA LEU A 153 -16.43 9.70 -1.49
C LEU A 153 -16.60 8.22 -1.13
N ILE A 154 -16.37 7.86 0.14
CA ILE A 154 -16.59 6.51 0.65
C ILE A 154 -17.84 6.54 1.51
N GLN A 155 -18.91 5.93 1.02
CA GLN A 155 -20.08 5.63 1.84
C GLN A 155 -19.72 4.48 2.76
N LYS A 156 -19.62 4.75 4.07
CA LYS A 156 -19.58 3.68 5.06
C LYS A 156 -20.96 3.04 5.05
N THR A 157 -21.10 1.90 4.40
CA THR A 157 -22.30 1.08 4.55
C THR A 157 -22.34 0.58 5.97
N ASP A 158 -23.39 0.95 6.70
CA ASP A 158 -23.63 0.44 8.05
C ASP A 158 -23.81 -1.08 7.97
N VAL A 159 -22.77 -1.80 8.38
CA VAL A 159 -22.87 -3.24 8.60
C VAL A 159 -23.78 -3.48 9.80
N PRO A 160 -24.88 -4.23 9.65
CA PRO A 160 -25.76 -4.54 10.77
C PRO A 160 -24.97 -5.20 11.90
N LYS A 161 -24.96 -4.58 13.07
CA LYS A 161 -24.36 -5.15 14.29
C LYS A 161 -25.30 -6.13 14.99
N GLU A 162 -26.56 -6.19 14.55
CA GLU A 162 -27.59 -7.05 15.09
C GLU A 162 -28.34 -7.77 13.96
N CYS A 163 -28.76 -8.99 14.25
CA CYS A 163 -29.60 -9.76 13.35
C CYS A 163 -30.96 -9.06 13.20
N ASN A 164 -31.39 -8.80 11.97
CA ASN A 164 -32.68 -8.15 11.71
C ASN A 164 -33.88 -8.95 12.24
N PHE A 165 -33.74 -10.27 12.37
CA PHE A 165 -34.81 -11.18 12.79
C PHE A 165 -34.83 -11.40 14.30
N CYS A 166 -33.71 -11.78 14.92
CA CYS A 166 -33.67 -12.14 16.34
C CYS A 166 -32.99 -11.12 17.25
N LYS A 167 -32.51 -10.00 16.69
CA LYS A 167 -31.86 -8.88 17.40
C LYS A 167 -30.60 -9.20 18.19
N ASN A 168 -30.14 -10.46 18.15
CA ASN A 168 -28.84 -10.82 18.72
C ASN A 168 -27.71 -10.12 17.96
N LYS A 169 -26.65 -9.78 18.68
CA LYS A 169 -25.44 -9.22 18.10
C LYS A 169 -24.80 -10.22 17.13
N ILE A 170 -24.37 -9.73 15.98
CA ILE A 170 -23.78 -10.54 14.91
C ILE A 170 -22.43 -9.97 14.50
N ASP A 171 -21.53 -10.85 14.08
CA ASP A 171 -20.31 -10.44 13.38
C ASP A 171 -20.65 -10.11 11.92
N PRO A 172 -20.25 -8.94 11.38
CA PRO A 172 -20.45 -8.57 9.98
C PRO A 172 -19.89 -9.58 8.95
N LYS A 173 -18.96 -10.45 9.35
CA LYS A 173 -18.39 -11.51 8.51
C LYS A 173 -19.29 -12.75 8.38
N TRP A 174 -20.33 -12.87 9.22
CA TRP A 174 -21.21 -14.02 9.19
C TRP A 174 -22.21 -13.93 8.04
N ILE A 175 -22.36 -15.04 7.31
CA ILE A 175 -23.34 -15.18 6.21
C ILE A 175 -24.71 -15.59 6.78
N MET A 176 -24.72 -16.22 7.96
CA MET A 176 -25.89 -16.73 8.65
C MET A 176 -25.82 -16.38 10.14
N CYS A 177 -26.96 -16.03 10.73
CA CYS A 177 -27.06 -15.80 12.17
C CYS A 177 -27.00 -17.14 12.92
N PRO A 178 -26.03 -17.36 13.82
CA PRO A 178 -25.92 -18.63 14.55
C PRO A 178 -27.04 -18.85 15.56
N PHE A 179 -27.76 -17.79 15.94
CA PHE A 179 -28.81 -17.85 16.95
C PHE A 179 -30.19 -18.21 16.38
N CYS A 180 -30.47 -17.87 15.12
CA CYS A 180 -31.80 -18.06 14.53
C CYS A 180 -31.77 -18.61 13.10
N GLY A 181 -30.60 -18.87 12.52
CA GLY A 181 -30.45 -19.43 11.18
C GLY A 181 -30.81 -18.47 10.04
N SER A 182 -31.17 -17.21 10.33
CA SER A 182 -31.50 -16.25 9.28
C SER A 182 -30.26 -15.85 8.46
N LYS A 183 -30.45 -15.69 7.15
CA LYS A 183 -29.39 -15.21 6.25
C LYS A 183 -29.11 -13.74 6.52
N LEU A 184 -27.85 -13.42 6.74
CA LEU A 184 -27.38 -12.05 6.96
C LEU A 184 -27.07 -11.42 5.60
N LYS A 185 -27.54 -10.19 5.38
CA LYS A 185 -27.20 -9.43 4.16
C LYS A 185 -25.75 -8.97 4.27
N LEU A 186 -24.84 -9.65 3.58
CA LEU A 186 -23.51 -9.11 3.30
C LEU A 186 -23.70 -7.92 2.36
N VAL A 187 -23.35 -6.72 2.83
CA VAL A 187 -23.22 -5.58 1.92
C VAL A 187 -21.81 -5.65 1.34
N ALA A 188 -21.68 -6.27 0.16
CA ALA A 188 -20.45 -6.20 -0.60
C ALA A 188 -20.23 -4.73 -0.99
N GLY A 189 -19.08 -4.18 -0.62
CA GLY A 189 -18.67 -2.85 -1.08
C GLY A 189 -18.40 -2.88 -2.58
N ASN A 190 -19.00 -1.94 -3.32
CA ASN A 190 -18.62 -1.61 -4.70
C ASN A 190 -17.36 -0.75 -4.71
#